data_AF-A0A3L7Q890-F1
#
_entry.id   AF-A0A3L7Q890-F1
#
_cell.length_a   1.000
_cell.length_b   1.000
_cell.length_c   1.000
_cell.angle_alpha   90.00
_cell.angle_beta   90.00
_cell.angle_gamma   90.00
#
_symmetry.space_group_name_H-M   'P 1'
#
loop_
_entity.id
_entity.type
_entity.pdbx_description
1 polymer ?
#
loop_
_entity_poly.entity_id
_entity_poly.type
_entity_poly.pdbx_seq_one_letter_code
_entity_poly.pdbx_strand_id
1 'polypeptide(L)'
;MIRVIFILSQTSAAEREAYAHATLSGSQWVTTTPNGKQRKITDKEMVDLSQTLYGWAQSVYKFGCSFIHLSNFHNHLSSNPFRSLPQAEREAILNHMRNYHGGPLEDDPTMEVIASYLPRVFEKISDTAPGCSHFSRGGFSSLF
;
A
#
# COMPACT_ATOMS: atom_id res chain seq x y z
N MET A 1 2.54 -1.20 4.31
CA MET A 1 2.08 -1.82 3.06
C MET A 1 2.77 -3.15 2.76
N ILE A 2 4.10 -3.19 2.65
CA ILE A 2 4.85 -4.40 2.23
C ILE A 2 4.60 -5.65 3.10
N ARG A 3 4.46 -5.47 4.42
CA ARG A 3 4.08 -6.53 5.36
C ARG A 3 2.70 -7.14 5.06
N VAL A 4 1.71 -6.32 4.73
CA VAL A 4 0.35 -6.81 4.41
C VAL A 4 0.37 -7.66 3.16
N ILE A 5 1.09 -7.20 2.12
CA ILE A 5 1.27 -7.96 0.87
C ILE A 5 1.95 -9.30 1.15
N PHE A 6 3.01 -9.29 1.97
CA PHE A 6 3.71 -10.51 2.37
C PHE A 6 2.80 -11.47 3.13
N ILE A 7 1.95 -11.00 4.05
CA ILE A 7 1.01 -11.88 4.76
C ILE A 7 0.02 -12.49 3.77
N LEU A 8 -0.57 -11.68 2.89
CA LEU A 8 -1.56 -12.14 1.92
C LEU A 8 -0.98 -13.12 0.88
N SER A 9 0.32 -13.06 0.61
CA SER A 9 0.99 -14.01 -0.30
C SER A 9 1.31 -15.36 0.35
N GLN A 10 1.18 -15.52 1.67
CA GLN A 10 1.42 -16.81 2.32
C GLN A 10 0.25 -17.75 2.06
N THR A 11 0.55 -18.98 1.65
CA THR A 11 -0.45 -20.02 1.40
C THR A 11 -1.01 -20.59 2.71
N SER A 12 -0.16 -20.74 3.73
CA SER A 12 -0.52 -21.28 5.04
C SER A 12 -1.30 -20.26 5.90
N ALA A 13 -2.49 -20.64 6.34
CA ALA A 13 -3.28 -19.82 7.27
C ALA A 13 -2.57 -19.61 8.62
N ALA A 14 -1.86 -20.63 9.12
CA ALA A 14 -1.10 -20.54 10.36
C ALA A 14 0.05 -19.54 10.26
N GLU A 15 0.74 -19.49 9.11
CA GLU A 15 1.80 -18.50 8.89
C GLU A 15 1.23 -17.09 8.80
N ARG A 16 0.09 -16.91 8.12
CA ARG A 16 -0.60 -15.61 8.08
C ARG A 16 -0.95 -15.09 9.47
N GLU A 17 -1.53 -15.96 10.30
CA GLU A 17 -1.92 -15.63 11.67
C GLU A 17 -0.70 -15.32 12.55
N ALA A 18 0.37 -16.13 12.45
CA ALA A 18 1.61 -15.89 13.18
C ALA A 18 2.24 -14.53 12.82
N TYR A 19 2.31 -14.19 11.53
CA TYR A 19 2.86 -12.90 11.08
C TYR A 19 1.95 -11.71 11.43
N ALA A 20 0.62 -11.87 11.34
CA ALA A 20 -0.33 -10.86 11.78
C ALA A 20 -0.17 -10.59 13.29
N HIS A 21 -0.14 -11.63 14.11
CA HIS A 21 0.07 -11.51 15.55
C HIS A 21 1.44 -10.90 15.90
N ALA A 22 2.50 -11.32 15.20
CA ALA A 22 3.83 -10.74 15.38
C ALA A 22 3.84 -9.23 15.05
N THR A 23 3.07 -8.81 14.05
CA THR A 23 2.93 -7.38 13.71
C THR A 23 2.24 -6.60 14.81
N LEU A 24 1.12 -7.12 15.33
CA LEU A 24 0.32 -6.44 16.36
C LEU A 24 1.05 -6.39 17.72
N SER A 25 1.90 -7.38 18.00
CA SER A 25 2.70 -7.44 19.22
C SER A 25 4.06 -6.73 19.11
N GLY A 26 4.42 -6.19 17.94
CA GLY A 26 5.75 -5.61 17.70
C GLY A 26 6.89 -6.64 17.64
N SER A 27 6.56 -7.93 17.60
CA SER A 27 7.54 -9.02 17.56
C SER A 27 8.16 -9.17 16.17
N GLN A 28 9.36 -9.77 16.13
CA GLN A 28 10.04 -10.07 14.87
C GLN A 28 9.36 -11.23 14.13
N TRP A 29 9.31 -11.12 12.80
CA TRP A 29 8.78 -12.19 11.97
C TRP A 29 9.86 -13.25 11.75
N VAL A 30 9.51 -14.51 11.97
CA VAL A 30 10.42 -15.64 11.88
C VAL A 30 9.77 -16.76 11.06
N THR A 31 10.57 -17.43 10.25
CA THR A 31 10.15 -18.60 9.47
C THR A 31 11.06 -19.79 9.77
N THR A 32 10.51 -21.00 9.68
CA THR A 32 11.24 -22.24 9.88
C THR A 32 11.88 -22.68 8.56
N THR A 33 13.20 -22.79 8.57
CA THR A 33 13.96 -23.33 7.43
C THR A 33 13.68 -24.82 7.22
N PRO A 34 13.97 -25.39 6.04
CA PRO A 34 13.87 -26.83 5.80
C PRO A 34 14.65 -27.69 6.83
N ASN A 35 15.69 -27.12 7.43
CA ASN A 35 16.53 -27.78 8.43
C ASN A 35 16.01 -27.60 9.88
N GLY A 36 14.77 -27.13 10.05
CA GLY A 36 14.10 -26.94 11.34
C GLY A 36 14.59 -25.73 12.15
N LYS A 37 15.53 -24.93 11.64
CA LYS A 37 16.01 -23.72 12.33
C LYS A 37 15.10 -22.54 12.04
N GLN A 38 14.83 -21.71 13.05
CA GLN A 38 14.15 -20.44 12.86
C GLN A 38 15.10 -19.39 12.29
N ARG A 39 14.64 -18.63 11.31
CA ARG A 39 15.34 -17.46 10.77
C ARG A 39 14.41 -16.26 10.73
N LYS A 40 14.98 -15.07 10.83
CA LYS A 40 14.22 -13.82 10.69
C LYS A 40 13.87 -13.57 9.23
N ILE A 41 12.66 -13.05 9.00
CA ILE A 41 12.24 -12.53 7.70
C ILE A 41 12.70 -11.08 7.61
N THR A 42 13.35 -10.73 6.51
CA THR A 42 13.90 -9.39 6.29
C THR A 42 13.01 -8.54 5.38
N ASP A 43 13.10 -7.22 5.50
CA ASP A 43 12.40 -6.30 4.60
C ASP A 43 12.78 -6.53 3.13
N LYS A 44 14.06 -6.87 2.87
CA LYS A 44 14.53 -7.22 1.52
C LYS A 44 13.72 -8.37 0.92
N GLU A 45 13.45 -9.42 1.69
CA GLU A 45 12.69 -10.56 1.20
C GLU A 45 11.23 -10.22 0.93
N MET A 46 10.66 -9.33 1.76
CA MET A 46 9.30 -8.86 1.50
C MET A 46 9.22 -8.05 0.21
N VAL A 47 10.25 -7.24 -0.08
CA VAL A 47 10.39 -6.48 -1.33
C VAL A 47 10.64 -7.40 -2.52
N ASP A 48 11.59 -8.33 -2.41
CA ASP A 48 11.89 -9.27 -3.48
C ASP A 48 10.63 -10.08 -3.83
N LEU A 49 9.84 -10.50 -2.84
CA LEU A 49 8.56 -11.16 -3.06
C LEU A 49 7.56 -10.25 -3.79
N SER A 50 7.40 -8.99 -3.37
CA SER A 50 6.44 -8.08 -4.01
C SER A 50 6.78 -7.77 -5.47
N GLN A 51 8.06 -7.84 -5.86
CA GLN A 51 8.49 -7.71 -7.24
C GLN A 51 8.07 -8.90 -8.11
N THR A 52 7.93 -10.10 -7.52
CA THR A 52 7.44 -11.30 -8.21
C THR A 52 5.93 -11.41 -8.30
N LEU A 53 5.20 -10.63 -7.50
CA LEU A 53 3.74 -10.57 -7.57
C LEU A 53 3.33 -9.82 -8.85
N TYR A 54 2.29 -10.30 -9.53
CA TYR A 54 1.72 -9.66 -10.71
C TYR A 54 0.36 -9.02 -10.37
N GLY A 55 -0.05 -8.01 -11.13
CA GLY A 55 -1.36 -7.38 -10.99
C GLY A 55 -1.48 -6.47 -9.76
N TRP A 56 -2.57 -6.62 -8.99
CA TRP A 56 -2.99 -5.65 -7.97
C TRP A 56 -1.96 -5.46 -6.85
N ALA A 57 -1.28 -6.52 -6.40
CA ALA A 57 -0.34 -6.44 -5.28
C ALA A 57 0.93 -5.64 -5.62
N GLN A 58 1.49 -5.84 -6.82
CA GLN A 58 2.61 -5.03 -7.32
C GLN A 58 2.18 -3.58 -7.53
N SER A 59 0.96 -3.38 -8.02
CA SER A 59 0.42 -2.05 -8.26
C SER A 59 0.20 -1.27 -6.96
N VAL A 60 -0.35 -1.90 -5.93
CA VAL A 60 -0.54 -1.30 -4.59
C VAL A 60 0.79 -1.03 -3.91
N TYR A 61 1.79 -1.91 -4.07
CA TYR A 61 3.14 -1.66 -3.54
C TYR A 61 3.80 -0.45 -4.21
N LYS A 62 3.84 -0.42 -5.55
CA LYS A 62 4.40 0.71 -6.30
C LYS A 62 3.67 2.01 -6.00
N PHE A 63 2.34 1.97 -6.00
CA PHE A 63 1.50 3.10 -5.64
C PHE A 63 1.79 3.60 -4.22
N GLY A 64 1.80 2.71 -3.22
CA GLY A 64 2.12 3.07 -1.84
C GLY A 64 3.53 3.65 -1.67
N CYS A 65 4.52 3.13 -2.39
CA CYS A 65 5.89 3.65 -2.38
C CYS A 65 5.99 5.04 -3.01
N SER A 66 5.33 5.28 -4.15
CA SER A 66 5.36 6.62 -4.77
C SER A 66 4.65 7.69 -3.93
N PHE A 67 3.72 7.30 -3.04
CA PHE A 67 3.14 8.23 -2.05
C PHE A 67 4.08 8.55 -0.87
N ILE A 68 5.11 7.75 -0.58
CA ILE A 68 6.13 8.10 0.44
C ILE A 68 6.86 9.38 0.03
N HIS A 69 7.07 9.57 -1.28
CA HIS A 69 7.71 10.75 -1.84
C HIS A 69 6.79 11.99 -1.81
N LEU A 70 5.47 11.79 -1.67
CA LEU A 70 4.49 12.85 -1.46
C LEU A 70 4.40 13.33 -0.01
N SER A 71 5.24 12.84 0.91
CA SER A 71 5.34 13.32 2.30
C SER A 71 5.66 14.82 2.42
N ASN A 72 6.15 15.47 1.35
CA ASN A 72 6.25 16.92 1.22
C ASN A 72 4.90 17.65 0.98
N PHE A 73 3.77 16.98 1.22
CA PHE A 73 2.40 17.47 1.07
C PHE A 73 2.10 18.79 1.79
N HIS A 74 2.87 19.14 2.80
CA HIS A 74 2.70 20.33 3.64
C HIS A 74 2.68 21.66 2.85
N ASN A 75 3.12 21.67 1.58
CA ASN A 75 3.23 22.88 0.75
C ASN A 75 2.52 22.80 -0.62
N HIS A 76 1.53 21.92 -0.79
CA HIS A 76 0.80 21.70 -2.06
C HIS A 76 0.08 22.95 -2.61
N LEU A 77 -0.17 23.96 -1.77
CA LEU A 77 -0.74 25.26 -2.17
C LEU A 77 0.24 26.13 -2.99
N SER A 78 1.54 25.83 -2.95
CA SER A 78 2.59 26.62 -3.63
C SER A 78 3.10 25.98 -4.94
N SER A 79 3.01 24.66 -5.05
CA SER A 79 3.42 23.90 -6.24
C SER A 79 2.75 22.53 -6.24
N ASN A 80 2.46 21.97 -7.40
CA ASN A 80 1.89 20.62 -7.51
C ASN A 80 2.96 19.57 -7.12
N PRO A 81 2.92 18.94 -5.93
CA PRO A 81 3.89 17.93 -5.53
C PRO A 81 3.83 16.67 -6.41
N PHE A 82 2.78 16.46 -7.19
CA PHE A 82 2.77 15.40 -8.19
C PHE A 82 3.87 15.60 -9.24
N ARG A 83 4.18 16.86 -9.59
CA ARG A 83 5.24 17.20 -10.55
C ARG A 83 6.66 17.01 -10.01
N SER A 84 6.84 16.87 -8.69
CA SER A 84 8.16 16.57 -8.13
C SER A 84 8.53 15.09 -8.26
N LEU A 85 7.56 14.23 -8.60
CA LEU A 85 7.80 12.82 -8.85
C LEU A 85 8.46 12.59 -10.22
N PRO A 86 9.37 11.61 -10.34
CA PRO A 86 9.86 11.15 -11.63
C PRO A 86 8.71 10.78 -12.57
N GLN A 87 8.89 11.00 -13.88
CA GLN A 87 7.86 10.73 -14.88
C GLN A 87 7.30 9.30 -14.81
N ALA A 88 8.18 8.30 -14.67
CA ALA A 88 7.77 6.90 -14.57
C ALA A 88 6.89 6.63 -13.33
N GLU A 89 7.12 7.34 -12.22
CA GLU A 89 6.28 7.22 -11.02
C GLU A 89 4.92 7.88 -11.20
N ARG A 90 4.87 9.04 -11.85
CA ARG A 90 3.62 9.72 -12.21
C ARG A 90 2.74 8.83 -13.09
N GLU A 91 3.32 8.26 -14.14
CA GLU A 91 2.63 7.35 -15.06
C GLU A 91 2.12 6.10 -14.33
N ALA A 92 2.92 5.52 -13.42
CA ALA A 92 2.51 4.37 -12.63
C ALA A 92 1.32 4.69 -11.71
N ILE A 93 1.33 5.86 -11.03
CA ILE A 93 0.22 6.32 -10.20
C ILE A 93 -1.04 6.52 -11.04
N LEU A 94 -0.96 7.26 -12.15
CA LEU A 94 -2.11 7.56 -13.01
C LEU A 94 -2.72 6.30 -13.61
N ASN A 95 -1.89 5.40 -14.13
CA ASN A 95 -2.36 4.13 -14.68
C ASN A 95 -3.06 3.29 -13.61
N HIS A 96 -2.55 3.25 -12.38
CA HIS A 96 -3.22 2.55 -11.29
C HIS A 96 -4.57 3.19 -10.96
N MET A 97 -4.61 4.52 -10.79
CA MET A 97 -5.85 5.24 -10.47
C MET A 97 -6.91 5.05 -11.56
N ARG A 98 -6.54 5.18 -12.84
CA ARG A 98 -7.46 5.01 -13.98
C ARG A 98 -8.01 3.58 -14.06
N ASN A 99 -7.13 2.58 -13.97
CA ASN A 99 -7.53 1.18 -14.15
C ASN A 99 -8.34 0.62 -12.98
N TYR A 100 -8.11 1.08 -11.75
CA TYR A 100 -8.71 0.48 -10.56
C TYR A 100 -9.72 1.36 -9.84
N HIS A 101 -9.66 2.69 -10.02
CA HIS A 101 -10.41 3.66 -9.21
C HIS A 101 -11.12 4.74 -10.05
N GLY A 102 -11.11 4.63 -11.39
CA GLY A 102 -11.72 5.61 -12.29
C GLY A 102 -11.04 6.98 -12.25
N GLY A 103 -9.73 6.99 -11.93
CA GLY A 103 -8.87 8.16 -11.75
C GLY A 103 -8.88 9.20 -12.87
N PRO A 104 -8.16 10.31 -12.69
CA PRO A 104 -8.22 11.43 -13.62
C PRO A 104 -7.74 11.04 -15.02
N LEU A 105 -8.44 11.52 -16.05
CA LEU A 105 -8.09 11.28 -17.46
C LEU A 105 -6.91 12.16 -17.93
N GLU A 106 -6.67 13.27 -17.25
CA GLU A 106 -5.58 14.20 -17.52
C GLU A 106 -4.23 13.60 -17.08
N ASP A 107 -3.16 13.87 -17.84
CA ASP A 107 -1.80 13.35 -17.57
C ASP A 107 -1.00 14.22 -16.57
N ASP A 108 -1.49 15.41 -16.25
CA ASP A 108 -0.91 16.31 -15.24
C ASP A 108 -1.99 16.87 -14.31
N PRO A 109 -2.74 16.01 -13.59
CA PRO A 109 -3.80 16.46 -12.72
C PRO A 109 -3.24 17.24 -11.54
N THR A 110 -4.04 18.18 -11.03
CA THR A 110 -3.69 18.87 -9.78
C THR A 110 -3.80 17.93 -8.60
N MET A 111 -3.19 18.29 -7.47
CA MET A 111 -3.30 17.47 -6.26
C MET A 111 -4.72 17.41 -5.71
N GLU A 112 -5.51 18.46 -5.89
CA GLU A 112 -6.92 18.47 -5.47
C GLU A 112 -7.70 17.39 -6.23
N VAL A 113 -7.43 17.26 -7.54
CA VAL A 113 -8.00 16.20 -8.36
C VAL A 113 -7.52 14.84 -7.85
N ILE A 114 -6.23 14.62 -7.64
CA ILE A 114 -5.69 13.34 -7.13
C ILE A 114 -6.29 12.98 -5.77
N ALA A 115 -6.36 13.93 -4.84
CA ALA A 115 -6.85 13.75 -3.48
C ALA A 115 -8.32 13.30 -3.45
N SER A 116 -9.14 13.79 -4.39
CA SER A 116 -10.56 13.40 -4.48
C SER A 116 -10.78 11.90 -4.73
N TYR A 117 -9.79 11.20 -5.30
CA TYR A 117 -9.86 9.76 -5.55
C TYR A 117 -9.32 8.92 -4.40
N LEU A 118 -8.51 9.49 -3.50
CA LEU A 118 -7.87 8.75 -2.39
C LEU A 118 -8.87 8.05 -1.47
N PRO A 119 -10.01 8.66 -1.08
CA PRO A 119 -11.01 7.95 -0.26
C PRO A 119 -11.51 6.65 -0.91
N ARG A 120 -11.76 6.65 -2.22
CA ARG A 120 -12.21 5.45 -2.97
C ARG A 120 -11.11 4.39 -3.07
N VAL A 121 -9.86 4.82 -3.16
CA VAL A 121 -8.70 3.91 -3.12
C VAL A 121 -8.63 3.22 -1.77
N PHE A 122 -8.75 3.97 -0.68
CA PHE A 122 -8.69 3.43 0.67
C PHE A 122 -9.90 2.54 1.01
N GLU A 123 -11.13 2.92 0.60
CA GLU A 123 -12.33 2.08 0.76
C GLU A 123 -12.17 0.71 0.08
N LYS A 124 -11.65 0.70 -1.16
CA LYS A 124 -11.42 -0.55 -1.90
C LYS A 124 -10.40 -1.47 -1.20
N ILE A 125 -9.36 -0.88 -0.61
CA ILE A 125 -8.33 -1.59 0.15
C ILE A 125 -8.92 -2.13 1.47
N SER A 126 -9.79 -1.37 2.15
CA SER A 126 -10.43 -1.84 3.39
C SER A 126 -11.42 -2.98 3.16
N ASP A 127 -12.13 -3.00 2.03
CA ASP A 127 -13.11 -4.04 1.70
C ASP A 127 -12.46 -5.40 1.38
N THR A 128 -11.20 -5.40 0.95
CA THR A 128 -10.45 -6.62 0.59
C THR A 128 -9.69 -7.24 1.77
N ALA A 129 -9.66 -6.59 2.94
CA ALA A 129 -9.07 -7.16 4.14
C ALA A 129 -10.15 -7.91 4.96
N PRO A 130 -10.13 -9.25 5.03
CA PRO A 130 -11.07 -10.00 5.85
C PRO A 130 -10.76 -9.72 7.33
N GLY A 131 -11.49 -8.76 7.91
CA GLY A 131 -11.34 -8.35 9.32
C GLY A 131 -11.79 -6.92 9.64
N CYS A 132 -12.03 -6.06 8.66
CA CYS A 132 -12.39 -4.64 8.89
C CYS A 132 -13.89 -4.32 8.75
N SER A 133 -14.81 -5.26 8.98
CA SER A 133 -16.26 -5.00 8.95
C SER A 133 -16.81 -4.25 10.19
N HIS A 134 -15.93 -3.65 11.00
CA HIS A 134 -16.32 -2.91 12.23
C HIS A 134 -15.73 -1.50 12.36
N PHE A 135 -15.13 -0.94 11.30
CA PHE A 135 -14.59 0.42 11.34
C PHE A 135 -15.39 1.43 10.49
N SER A 136 -16.70 1.21 10.35
CA SER A 136 -17.60 2.13 9.65
C SER A 136 -18.64 2.67 10.61
N ARG A 137 -18.22 3.58 11.51
CA ARG A 137 -19.05 4.60 12.19
C ARG A 137 -18.19 5.40 13.17
N GLY A 138 -17.40 6.34 12.66
CA GLY A 138 -16.73 7.32 13.52
C GLY A 138 -15.56 8.04 12.89
N GLY A 139 -15.84 9.18 12.24
CA GLY A 139 -14.92 10.32 12.25
C GLY A 139 -13.73 10.30 11.29
N PHE A 140 -13.99 10.48 9.99
CA PHE A 140 -13.05 11.15 9.07
C PHE A 140 -13.54 12.57 8.78
N SER A 141 -13.91 13.31 9.82
CA SER A 141 -14.29 14.73 9.73
C SER A 141 -13.48 15.52 10.73
N SER A 142 -12.21 15.74 10.38
CA SER A 142 -11.30 16.81 10.85
C SER A 142 -9.88 16.33 10.60
N LEU A 143 -9.38 16.59 9.41
CA LEU A 143 -7.95 16.75 9.08
C LEU A 143 -7.87 17.03 7.57
N PHE A 144 -8.48 18.15 7.17
CA PHE A 144 -8.13 18.99 6.05
C PHE A 144 -8.56 20.41 6.41
#